data_AF-A0A9P1FFA1-F1
#
_entry.id   AF-A0A9P1FFA1-F1
#
_cell.length_a   1.000
_cell.length_b   1.000
_cell.length_c   1.000
_cell.angle_alpha   90.00
_cell.angle_beta   90.00
_cell.angle_gamma   90.00
#
_symmetry.space_group_name_H-M   'P 1'
#
loop_
_entity.id
_entity.type
_entity.pdbx_description
1 polymer ?
#
loop_
_entity_poly.entity_id
_entity_poly.type
_entity_poly.pdbx_seq_one_letter_code
_entity_poly.pdbx_strand_id
1 'polypeptide(L)'
;MHTKRKHKKYKEDPPDIRSQRFEMLRKKYSLLLAQVMINAELPVVSLINSLEDPKASWVHLFAARRGNTLKNRYKIWKPFERWLETHRSCLFPRDVRDAIDYLQHRVNEGCGKTVPESLGTTLAMLEQLGRVVEGSRISDDPVWKGHIKSWAAELASESAPRKPAEMYTVAMVISLELTVVEINLPSFQRALAWVVLCMVWGALRCDDVQAILPHRSSLSNYGLRLVLGKTKTTGPDKMQKEVAAFVFRTISISGEDWLRAGFEIWESDEYRYRRDYLVMEPTADWKKIRRKFLAPAGLSSEISKLLGMLSVPRRVAHGWELMPHALLLPDGLETFFSGHSPRNFLTSIVVHKIQRAVNRSLVEGREEPYFEDEAIQKLCDTAEAAGANPNRIKKRHTVLSNWSGRNSLGGIYPTLEVFDDDVQDHDESLEAQAALAASVAKICEKDAAAATKVTKYFITISRRSALRRLHLTGCFVKPDRCCEVLFVDEISSDDFDSICQACKRKMLLECGRDDGGETSSTASSSSTASGGGPDEVPS
;
A
#
# COMPACT_ATOMS: atom_id res chain seq x y z
N MET A 1 15.97 46.70 43.93
CA MET A 1 15.70 46.65 42.47
C MET A 1 15.33 45.22 42.08
N HIS A 2 14.05 44.88 41.97
CA HIS A 2 13.60 43.55 41.54
C HIS A 2 13.50 43.50 40.01
N THR A 3 14.49 42.89 39.37
CA THR A 3 14.49 42.58 37.94
C THR A 3 13.51 41.44 37.66
N LYS A 4 12.31 41.78 37.17
CA LYS A 4 11.35 40.83 36.59
C LYS A 4 11.98 40.18 35.35
N ARG A 5 12.51 38.96 35.49
CA ARG A 5 12.84 38.09 34.34
C ARG A 5 11.55 37.82 33.57
N LYS A 6 11.34 38.51 32.45
CA LYS A 6 10.27 38.20 31.50
C LYS A 6 10.50 36.77 30.99
N HIS A 7 9.69 35.83 31.46
CA HIS A 7 9.60 34.50 30.85
C HIS A 7 9.22 34.69 29.37
N LYS A 8 10.17 34.40 28.47
CA LYS A 8 9.95 34.41 27.03
C LYS A 8 8.96 33.28 26.72
N LYS A 9 7.66 33.59 26.65
CA LYS A 9 6.64 32.62 26.22
C LYS A 9 7.07 32.08 24.86
N TYR A 10 7.30 30.78 24.77
CA TYR A 10 7.59 30.13 23.50
C TYR A 10 6.40 30.38 22.56
N LYS A 11 6.66 30.83 21.33
CA LYS A 11 5.63 31.01 20.31
C LYS A 11 5.00 29.64 20.01
N GLU A 12 3.70 29.53 20.25
CA GLU A 12 2.91 28.33 19.97
C GLU A 12 2.65 28.22 18.46
N ASP A 13 2.63 26.99 17.94
CA ASP A 13 2.27 26.73 16.54
C ASP A 13 0.74 26.87 16.35
N PRO A 14 0.27 27.29 15.16
CA PRO A 14 -1.15 27.31 14.86
C PRO A 14 -1.74 25.89 14.86
N PRO A 15 -3.06 25.73 15.12
CA PRO A 15 -3.70 24.43 15.19
C PRO A 15 -3.57 23.55 13.94
N ASP A 16 -3.36 24.14 12.76
CA ASP A 16 -3.26 23.46 11.46
C ASP A 16 -1.82 23.42 10.91
N ILE A 17 -0.81 23.60 11.78
CA ILE A 17 0.60 23.70 11.38
C ILE A 17 1.10 22.49 10.59
N ARG A 18 0.62 21.27 10.86
CA ARG A 18 1.06 20.09 10.09
C ARG A 18 0.59 20.20 8.65
N SER A 19 -0.68 20.55 8.46
CA SER A 19 -1.27 20.81 7.15
C SER A 19 -0.56 21.94 6.41
N GLN A 20 -0.28 23.06 7.09
CA GLN A 20 0.48 24.17 6.52
C GLN A 20 1.89 23.77 6.11
N ARG A 21 2.63 23.03 6.96
CA ARG A 21 3.97 22.54 6.63
C ARG A 21 3.96 21.61 5.40
N PHE A 22 2.96 20.75 5.27
CA PHE A 22 2.82 19.89 4.09
C PHE A 22 2.51 20.67 2.81
N GLU A 23 1.65 21.68 2.90
CA GLU A 23 1.33 22.54 1.75
C GLU A 23 2.53 23.40 1.34
N MET A 24 3.25 23.99 2.31
CA MET A 24 4.49 24.72 2.07
C MET A 24 5.56 23.84 1.42
N LEU A 25 5.71 22.60 1.89
CA LEU A 25 6.65 21.64 1.30
C LEU A 25 6.27 21.31 -0.14
N ARG A 26 4.99 21.05 -0.40
CA ARG A 26 4.46 20.78 -1.74
C ARG A 26 4.75 21.96 -2.66
N LYS A 27 4.31 23.16 -2.29
CA LYS A 27 4.53 24.39 -3.06
C LYS A 27 6.00 24.63 -3.35
N LYS A 28 6.88 24.49 -2.34
CA LYS A 28 8.33 24.65 -2.51
C LYS A 28 8.89 23.72 -3.58
N TYR A 29 8.59 22.43 -3.51
CA TYR A 29 9.16 21.45 -4.45
C TYR A 29 8.46 21.44 -5.81
N SER A 30 7.18 21.84 -5.90
CA SER A 30 6.53 22.14 -7.17
C SER A 30 7.26 23.24 -7.93
N LEU A 31 7.58 24.36 -7.27
CA LEU A 31 8.28 25.47 -7.90
C LEU A 31 9.73 25.13 -8.28
N LEU A 32 10.42 24.34 -7.45
CA LEU A 32 11.77 23.87 -7.79
C LEU A 32 11.78 22.94 -9.01
N LEU A 33 10.79 22.04 -9.14
CA LEU A 33 10.64 21.19 -10.32
C LEU A 33 10.13 21.97 -11.54
N ALA A 34 9.30 22.99 -11.35
CA ALA A 34 8.94 23.92 -12.42
C ALA A 34 10.18 24.61 -12.98
N GLN A 35 11.11 25.07 -12.12
CA GLN A 35 12.35 25.68 -12.58
C GLN A 35 13.20 24.73 -13.42
N VAL A 36 13.22 23.43 -13.09
CA VAL A 36 13.86 22.41 -13.94
C VAL A 36 13.25 22.41 -15.34
N MET A 37 11.91 22.38 -15.44
CA MET A 37 11.22 22.37 -16.73
C MET A 37 11.43 23.66 -17.53
N ILE A 38 11.49 24.81 -16.84
CA ILE A 38 11.76 26.13 -17.45
C ILE A 38 13.19 26.17 -18.00
N ASN A 39 14.19 25.76 -17.21
CA ASN A 39 15.59 25.75 -17.62
C ASN A 39 15.87 24.76 -18.75
N ALA A 40 15.10 23.68 -18.80
CA ALA A 40 15.14 22.68 -19.86
C ALA A 40 14.30 23.06 -21.09
N GLU A 41 13.62 24.20 -21.07
CA GLU A 41 12.74 24.69 -22.14
C GLU A 41 11.70 23.65 -22.60
N LEU A 42 11.14 22.89 -21.66
CA LEU A 42 10.19 21.82 -22.01
C LEU A 42 8.90 22.39 -22.64
N PRO A 43 8.22 21.62 -23.52
CA PRO A 43 7.05 22.11 -24.27
C PRO A 43 5.95 22.76 -23.41
N VAL A 44 5.72 22.26 -22.20
CA VAL A 44 4.72 22.80 -21.26
C VAL A 44 4.96 24.27 -20.88
N VAL A 45 6.20 24.76 -20.95
CA VAL A 45 6.56 26.13 -20.53
C VAL A 45 5.81 27.17 -21.36
N SER A 46 5.75 26.97 -22.68
CA SER A 46 5.02 27.86 -23.60
C SER A 46 3.54 27.98 -23.25
N LEU A 47 2.91 26.85 -22.92
CA LEU A 47 1.51 26.78 -22.51
C LEU A 47 1.28 27.47 -21.16
N ILE A 48 2.13 27.22 -20.16
CA ILE A 48 1.93 27.81 -18.84
C ILE A 48 2.12 29.33 -18.88
N ASN A 49 3.05 29.83 -19.72
CA ASN A 49 3.27 31.25 -19.89
C ASN A 49 2.11 31.98 -20.60
N SER A 50 1.25 31.27 -21.34
CA SER A 50 0.06 31.86 -21.98
C SER A 50 -1.17 31.90 -21.07
N LEU A 51 -1.11 31.33 -19.87
CA LEU A 51 -2.20 31.36 -18.89
C LEU A 51 -2.22 32.69 -18.12
N GLU A 52 -3.39 33.08 -17.60
CA GLU A 52 -3.57 34.31 -16.82
C GLU A 52 -2.75 34.34 -15.52
N ASP A 53 -2.61 33.19 -14.84
CA ASP A 53 -1.75 33.03 -13.67
C ASP A 53 -0.75 31.87 -13.87
N PRO A 54 0.42 32.13 -14.46
CA PRO A 54 1.46 31.13 -14.65
C PRO A 54 1.98 30.57 -13.32
N LYS A 55 2.04 31.38 -12.25
CA LYS A 55 2.61 30.96 -10.96
C LYS A 55 1.71 29.94 -10.26
N ALA A 56 0.40 30.16 -10.24
CA ALA A 56 -0.55 29.18 -9.71
C ALA A 56 -0.57 27.92 -10.59
N SER A 57 -0.52 28.08 -11.91
CA SER A 57 -0.51 26.98 -12.88
C SER A 57 0.65 26.01 -12.66
N TRP A 58 1.87 26.52 -12.39
CA TRP A 58 3.00 25.68 -12.03
C TRP A 58 2.77 24.85 -10.76
N VAL A 59 2.11 25.41 -9.74
CA VAL A 59 1.77 24.66 -8.53
C VAL A 59 0.70 23.60 -8.84
N HIS A 60 -0.29 23.95 -9.67
CA HIS A 60 -1.41 23.08 -10.03
C HIS A 60 -0.98 21.90 -10.91
N LEU A 61 0.03 22.07 -11.76
CA LEU A 61 0.63 21.00 -12.57
C LEU A 61 1.05 19.78 -11.72
N PHE A 62 1.45 20.01 -10.47
CA PHE A 62 1.87 18.97 -9.54
C PHE A 62 0.80 18.62 -8.47
N ALA A 63 -0.43 19.16 -8.54
CA ALA A 63 -1.41 19.09 -7.46
C ALA A 63 -1.75 17.66 -6.98
N ALA A 64 -1.78 16.69 -7.89
CA ALA A 64 -2.05 15.28 -7.56
C ALA A 64 -0.92 14.58 -6.76
N ARG A 65 0.24 15.23 -6.58
CA ARG A 65 1.45 14.65 -5.98
C ARG A 65 1.74 15.22 -4.60
N ARG A 66 2.26 14.39 -3.69
CA ARG A 66 2.61 14.81 -2.33
C ARG A 66 3.92 15.57 -2.29
N GLY A 67 4.04 16.48 -1.32
CA GLY A 67 5.27 17.23 -1.09
C GLY A 67 6.51 16.35 -0.91
N ASN A 68 6.43 15.25 -0.15
CA ASN A 68 7.57 14.32 -0.01
C ASN A 68 7.93 13.60 -1.32
N THR A 69 6.94 13.28 -2.16
CA THR A 69 7.20 12.71 -3.48
C THR A 69 7.96 13.72 -4.34
N LEU A 70 7.47 14.96 -4.44
CA LEU A 70 8.12 16.03 -5.20
C LEU A 70 9.54 16.31 -4.68
N LYS A 71 9.72 16.35 -3.36
CA LYS A 71 11.02 16.48 -2.69
C LYS A 71 12.00 15.40 -3.13
N ASN A 72 11.56 14.14 -3.11
CA ASN A 72 12.41 13.01 -3.46
C ASN A 72 12.76 13.06 -4.96
N ARG A 73 11.80 13.36 -5.84
CA ARG A 73 12.05 13.54 -7.28
C ARG A 73 13.06 14.64 -7.55
N TYR A 74 12.90 15.81 -6.93
CA TYR A 74 13.87 16.91 -7.05
C TYR A 74 15.26 16.52 -6.55
N LYS A 75 15.35 15.84 -5.40
CA LYS A 75 16.64 15.40 -4.85
C LYS A 75 17.36 14.36 -5.71
N ILE A 76 16.61 13.52 -6.43
CA ILE A 76 17.16 12.57 -7.39
C ILE A 76 17.60 13.29 -8.68
N TRP A 77 16.81 14.27 -9.13
CA TRP A 77 17.11 15.04 -10.33
C TRP A 77 18.33 15.94 -10.19
N LYS A 78 18.47 16.68 -9.09
CA LYS A 78 19.48 17.74 -8.99
C LYS A 78 20.94 17.26 -9.17
N PRO A 79 21.35 16.09 -8.64
CA PRO A 79 22.67 15.52 -8.95
C PRO A 79 22.85 15.16 -10.43
N PHE A 80 21.79 14.65 -11.08
CA PHE A 80 21.83 14.34 -12.52
C PHE A 80 21.96 15.61 -13.36
N GLU A 81 21.17 16.65 -13.06
CA GLU A 81 21.27 17.97 -13.71
C GLU A 81 22.68 18.56 -13.61
N ARG A 82 23.31 18.49 -12.43
CA ARG A 82 24.70 18.96 -12.25
C ARG A 82 25.70 18.14 -13.06
N TRP A 83 25.50 16.83 -13.16
CA TRP A 83 26.38 15.99 -13.96
C TRP A 83 26.25 16.34 -15.45
N LEU A 84 25.03 16.56 -15.95
CA LEU A 84 24.77 17.01 -17.32
C LEU A 84 25.39 18.38 -17.60
N GLU A 85 25.26 19.32 -16.68
CA GLU A 85 25.84 20.66 -16.81
C GLU A 85 27.37 20.58 -16.98
N THR A 86 28.03 19.76 -16.15
CA THR A 86 29.49 19.57 -16.17
C THR A 86 29.98 18.78 -17.39
N HIS A 87 29.30 17.71 -17.80
CA HIS A 87 29.84 16.74 -18.79
C HIS A 87 29.23 16.88 -20.20
N ARG A 88 28.09 17.56 -20.33
CA ARG A 88 27.31 17.67 -21.57
C ARG A 88 26.91 19.11 -21.90
N SER A 89 27.18 20.05 -21.00
CA SER A 89 26.80 21.47 -21.12
C SER A 89 25.31 21.64 -21.45
N CYS A 90 24.46 20.82 -20.83
CA CYS A 90 23.01 20.89 -20.92
C CYS A 90 22.38 20.68 -19.53
N LEU A 91 21.12 21.08 -19.38
CA LEU A 91 20.37 20.95 -18.11
C LEU A 91 19.30 19.84 -18.16
N PHE A 92 19.14 19.21 -19.32
CA PHE A 92 18.24 18.09 -19.58
C PHE A 92 18.91 17.15 -20.59
N PRO A 93 18.76 15.82 -20.44
CA PRO A 93 19.40 14.86 -21.35
C PRO A 93 18.88 15.05 -22.78
N ARG A 94 19.79 15.01 -23.76
CA ARG A 94 19.42 15.17 -25.17
C ARG A 94 18.89 13.87 -25.77
N ASP A 95 19.46 12.76 -25.32
CA ASP A 95 19.08 11.43 -25.73
C ASP A 95 19.31 10.42 -24.59
N VAL A 96 19.00 9.15 -24.87
CA VAL A 96 19.11 8.05 -23.91
C VAL A 96 20.53 7.81 -23.40
N ARG A 97 21.57 8.15 -24.18
CA ARG A 97 22.97 7.93 -23.81
C ARG A 97 23.37 8.78 -22.62
N ASP A 98 22.96 10.05 -22.58
CA ASP A 98 23.22 10.95 -21.46
C ASP A 98 22.69 10.39 -20.13
N ALA A 99 21.51 9.76 -20.16
CA ALA A 99 20.88 9.16 -18.99
C ALA A 99 21.57 7.85 -18.57
N ILE A 100 21.94 7.00 -19.54
CA ILE A 100 22.66 5.75 -19.33
C ILE A 100 24.06 6.02 -18.78
N ASP A 101 24.83 6.92 -19.39
CA ASP A 101 26.19 7.27 -18.97
C ASP A 101 26.22 7.78 -17.53
N TYR A 102 25.26 8.63 -17.16
CA TYR A 102 25.13 9.10 -15.78
C TYR A 102 24.85 7.95 -14.82
N LEU A 103 23.88 7.08 -15.12
CA LEU A 103 23.59 5.95 -14.23
C LEU A 103 24.75 4.98 -14.13
N GLN A 104 25.44 4.68 -15.23
CA GLN A 104 26.63 3.85 -15.22
C GLN A 104 27.72 4.47 -14.33
N HIS A 105 27.96 5.78 -14.45
CA HIS A 105 28.87 6.50 -13.57
C HIS A 105 28.46 6.37 -12.09
N ARG A 106 27.17 6.52 -11.76
CA ARG A 106 26.64 6.34 -10.40
C ARG A 106 26.78 4.92 -9.88
N VAL A 107 26.58 3.92 -10.73
CA VAL A 107 26.76 2.50 -10.39
C VAL A 107 28.23 2.23 -10.07
N ASN A 108 29.15 2.72 -10.91
CA ASN A 108 30.60 2.58 -10.70
C ASN A 108 31.08 3.23 -9.40
N GLU A 109 30.43 4.32 -8.94
CA GLU A 109 30.70 4.97 -7.65
C GLU A 109 30.07 4.25 -6.44
N GLY A 110 29.29 3.18 -6.65
CA GLY A 110 28.61 2.44 -5.58
C GLY A 110 27.30 3.08 -5.11
N CYS A 111 26.39 3.42 -6.03
CA CYS A 111 25.07 3.94 -5.65
C CYS A 111 24.13 2.88 -5.04
N GLY A 112 23.17 3.31 -4.22
CA GLY A 112 22.19 2.40 -3.63
C GLY A 112 21.20 1.85 -4.66
N LYS A 113 20.74 0.60 -4.46
CA LYS A 113 19.87 -0.15 -5.40
C LYS A 113 18.59 0.54 -5.89
N THR A 114 18.08 1.53 -5.17
CA THR A 114 16.85 2.25 -5.54
C THR A 114 17.09 3.45 -6.45
N VAL A 115 18.36 3.82 -6.69
CA VAL A 115 18.72 5.00 -7.48
C VAL A 115 18.30 4.86 -8.95
N PRO A 116 18.56 3.73 -9.66
CA PRO A 116 18.14 3.58 -11.06
C PRO A 116 16.63 3.77 -11.27
N GLU A 117 15.81 3.02 -10.52
CA GLU A 117 14.35 3.12 -10.59
C GLU A 117 13.83 4.53 -10.20
N SER A 118 14.46 5.14 -9.18
CA SER A 118 14.07 6.47 -8.72
C SER A 118 14.36 7.54 -9.77
N LEU A 119 15.47 7.43 -10.49
CA LEU A 119 15.80 8.33 -11.59
C LEU A 119 14.86 8.10 -12.77
N GLY A 120 14.63 6.85 -13.19
CA GLY A 120 13.67 6.51 -14.23
C GLY A 120 12.27 7.07 -13.97
N THR A 121 11.76 6.89 -12.75
CA THR A 121 10.45 7.45 -12.37
C THR A 121 10.44 8.98 -12.33
N THR A 122 11.59 9.61 -12.05
CA THR A 122 11.73 11.07 -12.05
C THR A 122 11.72 11.62 -13.47
N LEU A 123 12.50 11.01 -14.36
CA LEU A 123 12.55 11.37 -15.77
C LEU A 123 11.17 11.21 -16.42
N ALA A 124 10.51 10.07 -16.22
CA ALA A 124 9.15 9.84 -16.71
C ALA A 124 8.14 10.91 -16.25
N MET A 125 8.22 11.31 -14.98
CA MET A 125 7.35 12.37 -14.45
C MET A 125 7.62 13.72 -15.12
N LEU A 126 8.89 14.08 -15.30
CA LEU A 126 9.27 15.36 -15.91
C LEU A 126 8.90 15.40 -17.39
N GLU A 127 9.11 14.31 -18.14
CA GLU A 127 8.73 14.21 -19.55
C GLU A 127 7.21 14.27 -19.75
N GLN A 128 6.45 13.53 -18.92
CA GLN A 128 4.99 13.51 -18.98
C GLN A 128 4.39 14.90 -18.68
N LEU A 129 4.81 15.52 -17.57
CA LEU A 129 4.30 16.85 -17.18
C LEU A 129 4.86 17.97 -18.06
N GLY A 130 6.09 17.79 -18.56
CA GLY A 130 6.75 18.65 -19.53
C GLY A 130 6.11 18.63 -20.92
N ARG A 131 5.17 17.71 -21.16
CA ARG A 131 4.52 17.47 -22.46
C ARG A 131 5.51 17.08 -23.56
N VAL A 132 6.55 16.32 -23.21
CA VAL A 132 7.46 15.71 -24.20
C VAL A 132 6.67 14.70 -25.04
N VAL A 133 6.88 14.74 -26.35
CA VAL A 133 6.22 13.85 -27.33
C VAL A 133 6.58 12.41 -27.04
N GLU A 134 5.61 11.49 -27.08
CA GLU A 134 5.77 10.09 -26.66
C GLU A 134 6.93 9.37 -27.34
N GLY A 135 7.12 9.57 -28.65
CA GLY A 135 8.24 8.99 -29.40
C GLY A 135 9.62 9.56 -29.08
N SER A 136 9.70 10.64 -28.29
CA SER A 136 10.94 11.30 -27.90
C SER A 136 11.24 11.18 -26.40
N ARG A 137 10.42 10.43 -25.65
CA ARG A 137 10.62 10.22 -24.22
C ARG A 137 11.70 9.18 -23.97
N ILE A 138 12.77 9.58 -23.30
CA ILE A 138 13.84 8.67 -22.87
C ILE A 138 13.29 7.65 -21.87
N SER A 139 12.34 8.07 -21.02
CA SER A 139 11.73 7.14 -20.06
C SER A 139 10.97 5.98 -20.70
N ASP A 140 10.55 6.14 -21.97
CA ASP A 140 9.86 5.10 -22.71
C ASP A 140 10.75 4.21 -23.57
N ASP A 141 12.00 4.62 -23.79
CA ASP A 141 13.00 3.92 -24.59
C ASP A 141 13.25 2.48 -24.06
N PRO A 142 13.18 1.44 -24.91
CA PRO A 142 13.41 0.06 -24.51
C PRO A 142 14.81 -0.20 -23.93
N VAL A 143 15.84 0.47 -24.45
CA VAL A 143 17.22 0.34 -23.99
C VAL A 143 17.33 0.92 -22.57
N TRP A 144 16.75 2.10 -22.34
CA TRP A 144 16.68 2.70 -21.01
C TRP A 144 16.00 1.78 -19.98
N LYS A 145 14.84 1.23 -20.33
CA LYS A 145 14.09 0.31 -19.46
C LYS A 145 14.89 -0.96 -19.16
N GLY A 146 15.57 -1.53 -20.17
CA GLY A 146 16.45 -2.68 -20.01
C GLY A 146 17.59 -2.41 -19.03
N HIS A 147 18.27 -1.29 -19.19
CA HIS A 147 19.36 -0.85 -18.31
C HIS A 147 18.93 -0.65 -16.86
N ILE A 148 17.81 0.06 -16.62
CA ILE A 148 17.28 0.23 -15.25
C ILE A 148 17.02 -1.12 -14.60
N LYS A 149 16.39 -2.05 -15.34
CA LYS A 149 16.07 -3.37 -14.80
C LYS A 149 17.32 -4.18 -14.48
N SER A 150 18.35 -4.13 -15.35
CA SER A 150 19.63 -4.83 -15.13
C SER A 150 20.34 -4.30 -13.90
N TRP A 151 20.59 -2.98 -13.82
CA TRP A 151 21.29 -2.38 -12.68
C TRP A 151 20.51 -2.54 -11.37
N ALA A 152 19.18 -2.45 -11.40
CA ALA A 152 18.38 -2.69 -10.21
C ALA A 152 18.53 -4.14 -9.70
N ALA A 153 18.63 -5.12 -10.60
CA ALA A 153 18.86 -6.53 -10.25
C ALA A 153 20.29 -6.78 -9.74
N GLU A 154 21.30 -6.25 -10.42
CA GLU A 154 22.71 -6.35 -10.03
C GLU A 154 22.92 -5.76 -8.63
N LEU A 155 22.52 -4.50 -8.42
CA LEU A 155 22.62 -3.83 -7.11
C LEU A 155 21.77 -4.50 -6.03
N ALA A 156 20.68 -5.17 -6.40
CA ALA A 156 19.88 -5.92 -5.45
C ALA A 156 20.59 -7.21 -4.99
N SER A 157 21.27 -7.91 -5.91
CA SER A 157 22.01 -9.15 -5.61
C SER A 157 23.21 -8.93 -4.67
N GLU A 158 23.89 -7.78 -4.80
CA GLU A 158 24.99 -7.40 -3.92
C GLU A 158 24.50 -6.85 -2.56
N SER A 159 23.24 -6.45 -2.47
CA SER A 159 22.67 -5.90 -1.25
C SER A 159 22.11 -6.99 -0.34
N ALA A 160 22.39 -6.91 0.96
CA ALA A 160 21.72 -7.76 1.94
C ALA A 160 20.18 -7.65 1.81
N PRO A 161 19.45 -8.76 1.99
CA PRO A 161 17.99 -8.74 2.00
C PRO A 161 17.47 -7.68 2.97
N ARG A 162 16.39 -7.01 2.58
CA ARG A 162 15.80 -5.97 3.44
C ARG A 162 15.16 -6.66 4.65
N LYS A 163 15.82 -6.58 5.81
CA LYS A 163 15.21 -7.05 7.06
C LYS A 163 14.05 -6.11 7.45
N PRO A 164 12.88 -6.64 7.83
CA PRO A 164 11.83 -5.83 8.43
C PRO A 164 12.31 -5.19 9.73
N ALA A 165 11.66 -4.12 10.18
CA ALA A 165 11.98 -3.54 11.49
C ALA A 165 11.72 -4.56 12.60
N GLU A 166 12.62 -4.62 13.58
CA GLU A 166 12.57 -5.59 14.67
C GLU A 166 11.33 -5.39 15.54
N MET A 167 10.73 -6.50 16.00
CA MET A 167 9.54 -6.47 16.82
C MET A 167 9.87 -6.18 18.28
N TYR A 168 8.98 -5.50 18.98
CA TYR A 168 9.11 -5.36 20.44
C TYR A 168 8.92 -6.70 21.15
N THR A 169 9.63 -6.87 22.26
CA THR A 169 9.42 -8.02 23.14
C THR A 169 8.22 -7.78 24.05
N VAL A 170 7.65 -8.86 24.61
CA VAL A 170 6.59 -8.75 25.62
C VAL A 170 7.05 -7.94 26.85
N ALA A 171 8.32 -8.08 27.24
CA ALA A 171 8.90 -7.30 28.34
C ALA A 171 8.90 -5.79 28.04
N MET A 172 9.17 -5.38 26.79
CA MET A 172 9.06 -3.97 26.41
C MET A 172 7.62 -3.46 26.51
N VAL A 173 6.63 -4.25 26.07
CA VAL A 173 5.21 -3.87 26.17
C VAL A 173 4.79 -3.73 27.64
N ILE A 174 5.16 -4.68 28.51
CA ILE A 174 4.88 -4.59 29.95
C ILE A 174 5.57 -3.37 30.56
N SER A 175 6.86 -3.13 30.25
CA SER A 175 7.60 -1.97 30.74
C SER A 175 6.96 -0.64 30.31
N LEU A 176 6.46 -0.56 29.08
CA LEU A 176 5.72 0.59 28.58
C LEU A 176 4.39 0.77 29.33
N GLU A 177 3.61 -0.30 29.56
CA GLU A 177 2.35 -0.22 30.31
C GLU A 177 2.57 0.31 31.72
N LEU A 178 3.59 -0.22 32.42
CA LEU A 178 3.98 0.25 33.75
C LEU A 178 4.50 1.70 33.74
N THR A 179 5.25 2.08 32.70
CA THR A 179 5.73 3.45 32.51
C THR A 179 4.58 4.44 32.39
N VAL A 180 3.46 4.07 31.75
CA VAL A 180 2.29 4.95 31.63
C VAL A 180 1.65 5.23 33.00
N VAL A 181 1.50 4.20 33.82
CA VAL A 181 0.82 4.31 35.13
C VAL A 181 1.71 4.86 36.23
N GLU A 182 3.04 4.80 36.09
CA GLU A 182 3.98 5.31 37.09
C GLU A 182 3.94 6.85 37.19
N ILE A 183 3.32 7.36 38.27
CA ILE A 183 3.06 8.79 38.46
C ILE A 183 4.30 9.62 38.75
N ASN A 184 5.39 9.00 39.23
CA ASN A 184 6.62 9.71 39.58
C ASN A 184 7.51 10.01 38.36
N LEU A 185 7.21 9.42 37.20
CA LEU A 185 7.94 9.69 35.96
C LEU A 185 7.51 11.02 35.31
N PRO A 186 8.41 11.66 34.53
CA PRO A 186 8.07 12.86 33.77
C PRO A 186 6.81 12.69 32.92
N SER A 187 5.95 13.72 32.91
CA SER A 187 4.65 13.66 32.21
C SER A 187 4.78 13.25 30.74
N PHE A 188 5.76 13.79 30.01
CA PHE A 188 5.93 13.46 28.59
C PHE A 188 6.43 12.03 28.38
N GLN A 189 7.24 11.49 29.30
CA GLN A 189 7.69 10.09 29.24
C GLN A 189 6.49 9.14 29.25
N ARG A 190 5.57 9.36 30.19
CA ARG A 190 4.33 8.61 30.35
C ARG A 190 3.41 8.79 29.12
N ALA A 191 3.25 10.03 28.65
CA ALA A 191 2.44 10.34 27.48
C ALA A 191 2.98 9.65 26.20
N LEU A 192 4.30 9.63 26.03
CA LEU A 192 4.95 9.00 24.88
C LEU A 192 4.89 7.47 24.95
N ALA A 193 5.05 6.88 26.14
CA ALA A 193 4.85 5.44 26.34
C ALA A 193 3.44 5.00 25.93
N TRP A 194 2.42 5.78 26.28
CA TRP A 194 1.05 5.55 25.85
C TRP A 194 0.89 5.63 24.33
N VAL A 195 1.55 6.61 23.67
CA VAL A 195 1.54 6.71 22.21
C VAL A 195 2.19 5.49 21.57
N VAL A 196 3.31 5.01 22.10
CA VAL A 196 4.00 3.82 21.60
C VAL A 196 3.11 2.58 21.75
N LEU A 197 2.40 2.41 22.87
CA LEU A 197 1.44 1.33 23.04
C LEU A 197 0.27 1.43 22.05
N CYS A 198 -0.24 2.65 21.79
CA CYS A 198 -1.22 2.87 20.73
C CYS A 198 -0.67 2.52 19.34
N MET A 199 0.63 2.75 19.08
CA MET A 199 1.27 2.32 17.84
C MET A 199 1.38 0.80 17.73
N VAL A 200 1.70 0.12 18.84
CA VAL A 200 1.76 -1.34 18.93
C VAL A 200 0.39 -1.95 18.63
N TRP A 201 -0.63 -1.54 19.38
CA TRP A 201 -1.97 -2.15 19.29
C TRP A 201 -2.80 -1.62 18.12
N GLY A 202 -2.49 -0.44 17.60
CA GLY A 202 -3.12 0.13 16.40
C GLY A 202 -2.34 -0.08 15.10
N ALA A 203 -1.18 -0.76 15.15
CA ALA A 203 -0.27 -0.96 14.01
C ALA A 203 0.10 0.35 13.26
N LEU A 204 0.27 1.45 14.00
CA LEU A 204 0.43 2.80 13.45
C LEU A 204 1.90 3.14 13.14
N ARG A 205 2.13 3.88 12.05
CA ARG A 205 3.44 4.53 11.79
C ARG A 205 3.51 5.89 12.48
N CYS A 206 4.72 6.46 12.64
CA CYS A 206 4.89 7.83 13.14
C CYS A 206 4.09 8.88 12.33
N ASP A 207 4.00 8.73 11.00
CA ASP A 207 3.17 9.60 10.15
C ASP A 207 1.67 9.47 10.45
N ASP A 208 1.21 8.26 10.77
CA ASP A 208 -0.19 7.97 11.11
C ASP A 208 -0.51 8.55 12.49
N VAL A 209 0.39 8.39 13.47
CA VAL A 209 0.29 9.01 14.80
C VAL A 209 0.17 10.52 14.69
N GLN A 210 1.02 11.14 13.88
CA GLN A 210 0.95 12.59 13.70
C GLN A 210 -0.23 13.04 12.85
N ALA A 211 -1.00 12.13 12.24
CA ALA A 211 -2.27 12.45 11.59
C ALA A 211 -3.47 12.40 12.55
N ILE A 212 -3.30 11.89 13.77
CA ILE A 212 -4.37 11.77 14.75
C ILE A 212 -4.83 13.18 15.18
N LEU A 213 -6.14 13.35 15.21
CA LEU A 213 -6.84 14.54 15.67
C LEU A 213 -7.30 14.31 17.12
N PRO A 214 -6.62 14.91 18.12
CA PRO A 214 -6.91 14.63 19.54
C PRO A 214 -8.36 14.97 19.90
N HIS A 215 -8.83 16.15 19.48
CA HIS A 215 -10.18 16.66 19.74
C HIS A 215 -11.33 15.83 19.13
N ARG A 216 -11.02 14.82 18.31
CA ARG A 216 -12.02 13.91 17.70
C ARG A 216 -11.80 12.46 18.10
N SER A 217 -10.76 12.20 18.88
CA SER A 217 -10.47 10.88 19.42
C SER A 217 -11.16 10.73 20.77
N SER A 218 -11.59 9.52 21.10
CA SER A 218 -12.42 9.28 22.28
C SER A 218 -12.13 7.91 22.88
N LEU A 219 -12.12 7.83 24.21
CA LEU A 219 -12.12 6.57 24.95
C LEU A 219 -13.56 6.26 25.42
N SER A 220 -14.02 5.05 25.16
CA SER A 220 -15.33 4.53 25.59
C SER A 220 -15.17 3.20 26.32
N ASN A 221 -16.26 2.62 26.80
CA ASN A 221 -16.24 1.28 27.41
C ASN A 221 -15.86 0.18 26.41
N TYR A 222 -16.00 0.41 25.11
CA TYR A 222 -15.59 -0.54 24.05
C TYR A 222 -14.11 -0.42 23.72
N GLY A 223 -13.54 0.77 23.87
CA GLY A 223 -12.13 1.01 23.57
C GLY A 223 -11.83 2.44 23.17
N LEU A 224 -10.57 2.65 22.81
CA LEU A 224 -10.06 3.91 22.29
C LEU A 224 -10.28 3.96 20.78
N ARG A 225 -10.87 5.07 20.33
CA ARG A 225 -11.02 5.43 18.91
C ARG A 225 -10.14 6.63 18.60
N LEU A 226 -9.11 6.43 17.79
CA LEU A 226 -8.19 7.47 17.32
C LEU A 226 -8.59 7.90 15.91
N VAL A 227 -8.96 9.17 15.72
CA VAL A 227 -9.37 9.68 14.41
C VAL A 227 -8.17 10.26 13.67
N LEU A 228 -7.85 9.72 12.50
CA LEU A 228 -6.79 10.21 11.64
C LEU A 228 -7.39 11.11 10.56
N GLY A 229 -6.96 12.37 10.52
CA GLY A 229 -7.40 13.35 9.53
C GLY A 229 -6.83 13.06 8.13
N LYS A 230 -5.69 13.67 7.80
CA LYS A 230 -5.00 13.48 6.50
C LYS A 230 -3.87 12.45 6.61
N THR A 231 -4.01 11.33 5.90
CA THR A 231 -3.04 10.22 5.82
C THR A 231 -2.59 9.97 4.37
N LYS A 232 -1.88 8.85 4.13
CA LYS A 232 -1.56 8.40 2.77
C LYS A 232 -2.82 8.01 1.96
N THR A 233 -3.86 7.49 2.59
CA THR A 233 -5.04 6.99 1.87
C THR A 233 -6.26 7.91 2.04
N THR A 234 -6.19 8.89 2.94
CA THR A 234 -7.27 9.85 3.22
C THR A 234 -6.89 11.28 2.84
N GLY A 235 -7.91 12.08 2.50
CA GLY A 235 -7.75 13.48 2.14
C GLY A 235 -9.00 14.02 1.45
N PRO A 236 -9.07 15.34 1.21
CA PRO A 236 -10.21 15.96 0.53
C PRO A 236 -10.44 15.37 -0.87
N ASP A 237 -9.36 14.96 -1.54
CA ASP A 237 -9.38 14.39 -2.90
C ASP A 237 -9.47 12.84 -2.90
N LYS A 238 -9.85 12.22 -1.77
CA LYS A 238 -9.95 10.75 -1.62
C LYS A 238 -11.37 10.35 -1.21
N MET A 239 -11.83 9.19 -1.67
CA MET A 239 -13.15 8.64 -1.32
C MET A 239 -13.35 8.57 0.19
N GLN A 240 -12.32 8.09 0.91
CA GLN A 240 -12.32 8.05 2.36
C GLN A 240 -11.71 9.35 2.90
N LYS A 241 -12.57 10.19 3.48
CA LYS A 241 -12.15 11.48 4.05
C LYS A 241 -11.35 11.31 5.35
N GLU A 242 -11.67 10.28 6.14
CA GLU A 242 -11.05 9.99 7.44
C GLU A 242 -10.99 8.48 7.71
N VAL A 243 -9.98 8.06 8.47
CA VAL A 243 -9.81 6.67 8.96
C VAL A 243 -9.72 6.72 10.48
N ALA A 244 -10.23 5.71 11.16
CA ALA A 244 -10.06 5.53 12.59
C ALA A 244 -9.18 4.31 12.88
N ALA A 245 -8.33 4.42 13.89
CA ALA A 245 -7.68 3.29 14.52
C ALA A 245 -8.38 2.98 15.84
N PHE A 246 -8.48 1.70 16.17
CA PHE A 246 -9.19 1.23 17.35
C PHE A 246 -8.25 0.41 18.23
N VAL A 247 -8.32 0.63 19.54
CA VAL A 247 -7.59 -0.16 20.55
C VAL A 247 -8.62 -0.63 21.57
N PHE A 248 -8.69 -1.94 21.79
CA PHE A 248 -9.68 -2.57 22.64
C PHE A 248 -9.56 -2.11 24.11
N ARG A 249 -10.68 -1.95 24.81
CA ARG A 249 -10.71 -1.28 26.13
C ARG A 249 -9.82 -1.94 27.17
N THR A 250 -9.86 -3.27 27.26
CA THR A 250 -9.19 -4.03 28.33
C THR A 250 -7.92 -4.70 27.84
N ILE A 251 -7.31 -4.16 26.79
CA ILE A 251 -6.05 -4.70 26.27
C ILE A 251 -4.93 -4.32 27.23
N SER A 252 -4.40 -5.31 27.96
CA SER A 252 -3.24 -5.15 28.84
C SER A 252 -2.55 -6.49 29.03
N ILE A 253 -1.22 -6.46 29.07
CA ILE A 253 -0.40 -7.61 29.41
C ILE A 253 -0.01 -7.58 30.90
N SER A 254 0.20 -6.40 31.47
CA SER A 254 0.57 -6.23 32.88
C SER A 254 -0.61 -6.38 33.84
N GLY A 255 -1.84 -6.15 33.37
CA GLY A 255 -3.06 -6.04 34.17
C GLY A 255 -3.43 -4.58 34.50
N GLU A 256 -2.58 -3.61 34.16
CA GLU A 256 -2.80 -2.19 34.41
C GLU A 256 -3.73 -1.53 33.38
N ASP A 257 -4.54 -0.57 33.83
CA ASP A 257 -5.40 0.25 32.95
C ASP A 257 -4.60 1.40 32.28
N TRP A 258 -3.52 1.04 31.60
CA TRP A 258 -2.64 1.98 30.91
C TRP A 258 -3.39 2.80 29.86
N LEU A 259 -4.42 2.23 29.22
CA LEU A 259 -5.18 2.89 28.16
C LEU A 259 -5.92 4.10 28.70
N ARG A 260 -6.64 3.95 29.84
CA ARG A 260 -7.29 5.07 30.53
C ARG A 260 -6.27 6.02 31.12
N ALA A 261 -5.29 5.51 31.86
CA ALA A 261 -4.30 6.33 32.57
C ALA A 261 -3.56 7.27 31.61
N GLY A 262 -3.14 6.78 30.44
CA GLY A 262 -2.51 7.64 29.46
C GLY A 262 -3.49 8.55 28.71
N PHE A 263 -4.74 8.11 28.45
CA PHE A 263 -5.76 9.00 27.85
C PHE A 263 -6.05 10.21 28.75
N GLU A 264 -6.08 10.03 30.07
CA GLU A 264 -6.24 11.11 31.05
C GLU A 264 -5.08 12.13 30.99
N ILE A 265 -3.85 11.69 30.68
CA ILE A 265 -2.74 12.63 30.43
C ILE A 265 -3.05 13.53 29.24
N TRP A 266 -3.58 12.96 28.15
CA TRP A 266 -3.94 13.72 26.94
C TRP A 266 -5.15 14.65 27.13
N GLU A 267 -6.02 14.36 28.11
CA GLU A 267 -7.15 15.21 28.50
C GLU A 267 -6.78 16.31 29.52
N SER A 268 -5.58 16.26 30.10
CA SER A 268 -5.11 17.31 31.02
C SER A 268 -4.89 18.65 30.32
N ASP A 269 -4.96 19.76 31.08
CA ASP A 269 -4.85 21.13 30.56
C ASP A 269 -3.57 21.39 29.74
N GLU A 270 -2.48 20.71 30.06
CA GLU A 270 -1.21 20.85 29.34
C GLU A 270 -1.29 20.29 27.91
N TYR A 271 -2.02 19.18 27.72
CA TYR A 271 -2.11 18.45 26.46
C TYR A 271 -3.40 18.74 25.68
N ARG A 272 -4.45 19.22 26.36
CA ARG A 272 -5.78 19.47 25.79
C ARG A 272 -5.86 20.84 25.12
N TYR A 273 -5.50 20.88 23.85
CA TYR A 273 -5.73 22.04 22.98
C TYR A 273 -5.92 21.60 21.53
N ARG A 274 -6.61 22.44 20.75
CA ARG A 274 -6.96 22.11 19.36
C ARG A 274 -5.71 22.10 18.46
N ARG A 275 -5.50 21.01 17.73
CA ARG A 275 -4.40 20.81 16.78
C ARG A 275 -4.70 19.70 15.77
N ASP A 276 -3.94 19.69 14.67
CA ASP A 276 -4.02 18.73 13.55
C ASP A 276 -2.91 17.66 13.58
N TYR A 277 -2.30 17.47 14.75
CA TYR A 277 -1.26 16.50 15.05
C TYR A 277 -1.39 16.01 16.49
N LEU A 278 -0.83 14.84 16.84
CA LEU A 278 -0.93 14.31 18.20
C LEU A 278 0.21 14.78 19.10
N VAL A 279 1.46 14.48 18.72
CA VAL A 279 2.62 14.59 19.62
C VAL A 279 3.36 15.91 19.40
N MET A 280 3.69 16.54 20.52
CA MET A 280 4.42 17.81 20.63
C MET A 280 5.92 17.61 20.81
N GLU A 281 6.70 18.67 20.55
CA GLU A 281 8.09 18.73 21.02
C GLU A 281 8.13 18.76 22.57
N PRO A 282 8.96 17.93 23.23
CA PRO A 282 9.13 18.02 24.67
C PRO A 282 10.16 19.08 25.10
N THR A 283 10.22 19.39 26.39
CA THR A 283 11.41 20.00 27.01
C THR A 283 12.54 18.98 27.12
N ALA A 284 13.79 19.41 27.28
CA ALA A 284 14.94 18.49 27.32
C ALA A 284 14.83 17.41 28.42
N ASP A 285 14.22 17.78 29.55
CA ASP A 285 13.97 16.95 30.72
C ASP A 285 12.64 16.19 30.69
N TRP A 286 11.86 16.30 29.60
CA TRP A 286 10.55 15.64 29.42
C TRP A 286 9.50 15.95 30.50
N LYS A 287 9.73 16.97 31.34
CA LYS A 287 8.76 17.37 32.38
C LYS A 287 7.57 18.15 31.80
N LYS A 288 7.76 18.82 30.67
CA LYS A 288 6.74 19.65 30.02
C LYS A 288 6.76 19.46 28.51
N ILE A 289 5.69 19.92 27.87
CA ILE A 289 5.61 20.02 26.41
C ILE A 289 5.83 21.45 25.93
N ARG A 290 6.28 21.58 24.68
CA ARG A 290 6.22 22.79 23.88
C ARG A 290 5.11 22.60 22.87
N ARG A 291 4.15 23.53 22.78
CA ARG A 291 3.05 23.48 21.80
C ARG A 291 3.54 23.75 20.38
N LYS A 292 4.38 22.84 19.90
CA LYS A 292 5.06 22.83 18.61
C LYS A 292 4.95 21.46 18.01
N PHE A 293 4.75 21.41 16.71
CA PHE A 293 4.61 20.15 16.00
C PHE A 293 5.94 19.39 15.89
N LEU A 294 5.96 18.18 16.46
CA LEU A 294 7.05 17.23 16.34
C LEU A 294 6.93 16.45 15.02
N ALA A 295 7.85 16.66 14.08
CA ALA A 295 7.82 15.93 12.82
C ALA A 295 7.96 14.39 13.03
N PRO A 296 7.47 13.53 12.12
CA PRO A 296 7.56 12.07 12.26
C PRO A 296 8.98 11.53 12.54
N ALA A 297 10.01 12.15 11.95
CA ALA A 297 11.41 11.81 12.25
C ALA A 297 11.82 12.19 13.68
N GLY A 298 11.35 13.33 14.18
CA GLY A 298 11.53 13.73 15.57
C GLY A 298 10.80 12.79 16.53
N LEU A 299 9.57 12.38 16.21
CA LEU A 299 8.84 11.38 16.98
C LEU A 299 9.61 10.05 17.04
N SER A 300 10.17 9.58 15.92
CA SER A 300 11.03 8.40 15.92
C SER A 300 12.24 8.55 16.87
N SER A 301 12.84 9.74 16.92
CA SER A 301 13.98 10.02 17.81
C SER A 301 13.57 10.02 19.29
N GLU A 302 12.42 10.60 19.63
CA GLU A 302 11.91 10.58 21.01
C GLU A 302 11.51 9.15 21.43
N ILE A 303 10.99 8.33 20.51
CA ILE A 303 10.72 6.91 20.76
C ILE A 303 12.02 6.16 21.06
N SER A 304 13.08 6.33 20.27
CA SER A 304 14.38 5.72 20.58
C SER A 304 14.90 6.14 21.96
N LYS A 305 14.81 7.44 22.30
CA LYS A 305 15.16 7.92 23.64
C LYS A 305 14.31 7.27 24.74
N LEU A 306 13.01 7.07 24.51
CA LEU A 306 12.12 6.41 25.48
C LEU A 306 12.56 4.96 25.70
N LEU A 307 12.88 4.24 24.64
CA LEU A 307 13.32 2.85 24.71
C LEU A 307 14.58 2.70 25.58
N GLY A 308 15.55 3.61 25.44
CA GLY A 308 16.76 3.63 26.28
C GLY A 308 16.49 4.00 27.74
N MET A 309 15.30 4.47 28.09
CA MET A 309 14.87 4.80 29.46
C MET A 309 13.98 3.72 30.09
N LEU A 310 13.61 2.67 29.36
CA LEU A 310 12.72 1.62 29.88
C LEU A 310 13.43 0.82 30.97
N SER A 311 12.76 0.64 32.11
CA SER A 311 13.23 -0.22 33.19
C SER A 311 12.77 -1.66 33.00
N VAL A 312 13.53 -2.62 33.56
CA VAL A 312 13.16 -4.04 33.52
C VAL A 312 11.86 -4.26 34.30
N PRO A 313 10.83 -4.86 33.70
CA PRO A 313 9.64 -5.27 34.42
C PRO A 313 9.92 -6.55 35.20
N ARG A 314 9.52 -6.58 36.48
CA ARG A 314 9.64 -7.75 37.36
C ARG A 314 8.26 -8.21 37.79
N ARG A 315 8.02 -9.53 37.72
CA ARG A 315 6.80 -10.14 38.26
C ARG A 315 6.90 -10.21 39.78
N VAL A 316 5.87 -9.72 40.46
CA VAL A 316 5.68 -9.83 41.92
C VAL A 316 4.37 -10.53 42.24
N ALA A 317 4.15 -10.88 43.51
CA ALA A 317 2.99 -11.66 43.94
C ALA A 317 1.64 -11.05 43.50
N HIS A 318 1.55 -9.72 43.41
CA HIS A 318 0.30 -9.00 43.10
C HIS A 318 0.32 -8.26 41.76
N GLY A 319 1.28 -8.53 40.87
CA GLY A 319 1.32 -7.82 39.59
C GLY A 319 2.71 -7.73 38.98
N TRP A 320 2.96 -6.63 38.29
CA TRP A 320 4.25 -6.28 37.72
C TRP A 320 4.73 -4.94 38.27
N GLU A 321 6.03 -4.78 38.41
CA GLU A 321 6.64 -3.52 38.83
C GLU A 321 7.90 -3.22 37.99
N LEU A 322 8.30 -1.96 37.93
CA LEU A 322 9.54 -1.54 37.28
C LEU A 322 10.70 -1.65 38.28
N MET A 323 11.84 -2.17 37.83
CA MET A 323 13.10 -2.08 38.58
C MET A 323 13.85 -0.80 38.21
N PRO A 324 13.83 0.27 39.04
CA PRO A 324 14.31 1.60 38.61
C PRO A 324 15.80 1.66 38.26
N HIS A 325 16.60 0.75 38.84
CA HIS A 325 18.05 0.69 38.66
C HIS A 325 18.49 -0.27 37.55
N ALA A 326 17.57 -0.93 36.86
CA ALA A 326 17.87 -1.88 35.80
C ALA A 326 17.22 -1.42 34.50
N LEU A 327 18.03 -1.02 33.52
CA LEU A 327 17.55 -0.70 32.17
C LEU A 327 17.24 -1.98 31.40
N LEU A 328 16.12 -1.98 30.69
CA LEU A 328 15.68 -3.08 29.84
C LEU A 328 16.54 -3.19 28.58
N LEU A 329 17.03 -2.07 28.07
CA LEU A 329 17.89 -1.96 26.89
C LEU A 329 19.17 -1.18 27.28
N PRO A 330 20.13 -1.83 27.96
CA PRO A 330 21.40 -1.18 28.31
C PRO A 330 22.28 -0.93 27.09
N ASP A 331 23.34 -0.12 27.27
CA ASP A 331 24.46 0.04 26.33
C ASP A 331 24.08 0.46 24.90
N GLY A 332 23.01 1.24 24.74
CA GLY A 332 22.60 1.75 23.42
C GLY A 332 21.78 0.76 22.58
N LEU A 333 21.33 -0.36 23.17
CA LEU A 333 20.54 -1.38 22.49
C LEU A 333 19.22 -0.87 21.92
N GLU A 334 18.72 0.30 22.34
CA GLU A 334 17.56 0.95 21.73
C GLU A 334 17.74 1.22 20.23
N THR A 335 18.99 1.34 19.75
CA THR A 335 19.33 1.56 18.34
C THR A 335 19.04 0.35 17.45
N PHE A 336 18.87 -0.84 18.05
CA PHE A 336 18.40 -2.03 17.35
C PHE A 336 16.96 -1.85 16.83
N PHE A 337 16.17 -1.01 17.50
CA PHE A 337 14.79 -0.72 17.12
C PHE A 337 14.68 0.59 16.32
N SER A 338 13.65 0.67 15.48
CA SER A 338 13.35 1.86 14.69
C SER A 338 11.96 2.40 15.01
N GLY A 339 11.63 3.61 14.53
CA GLY A 339 10.26 4.15 14.62
C GLY A 339 9.19 3.31 13.90
N HIS A 340 9.58 2.28 13.15
CA HIS A 340 8.67 1.31 12.54
C HIS A 340 8.47 0.04 13.38
N SER A 341 9.32 -0.21 14.38
CA SER A 341 9.27 -1.40 15.24
C SER A 341 7.93 -1.61 15.98
N PRO A 342 7.27 -0.57 16.56
CA PRO A 342 5.99 -0.76 17.24
C PRO A 342 4.93 -1.45 16.39
N ARG A 343 4.82 -1.06 15.12
CA ARG A 343 3.80 -1.55 14.19
C ARG A 343 3.91 -3.06 13.92
N ASN A 344 5.13 -3.61 13.98
CA ASN A 344 5.37 -4.99 13.58
C ASN A 344 4.94 -6.00 14.64
N PHE A 345 4.78 -5.58 15.91
CA PHE A 345 4.38 -6.46 17.00
C PHE A 345 3.05 -7.18 16.73
N LEU A 346 1.98 -6.42 16.46
CA LEU A 346 0.66 -6.99 16.21
C LEU A 346 0.60 -7.72 14.86
N THR A 347 1.15 -7.13 13.80
CA THR A 347 1.04 -7.67 12.44
C THR A 347 1.77 -8.98 12.24
N SER A 348 2.86 -9.22 12.96
CA SER A 348 3.65 -10.44 12.77
C SER A 348 3.24 -11.57 13.72
N ILE A 349 2.87 -11.25 14.97
CA ILE A 349 2.54 -12.28 15.98
C ILE A 349 1.08 -12.74 15.87
N VAL A 350 0.18 -11.85 15.45
CA VAL A 350 -1.25 -12.03 15.70
C VAL A 350 -2.03 -12.30 14.42
N VAL A 351 -1.47 -12.10 13.21
CA VAL A 351 -2.22 -12.38 11.97
C VAL A 351 -2.64 -13.85 11.89
N HIS A 352 -1.72 -14.79 12.07
CA HIS A 352 -2.06 -16.23 12.06
C HIS A 352 -3.00 -16.63 13.20
N LYS A 353 -2.81 -16.05 14.40
CA LYS A 353 -3.66 -16.35 15.57
C LYS A 353 -5.07 -15.78 15.43
N ILE A 354 -5.21 -14.54 14.94
CA ILE A 354 -6.50 -13.91 14.60
C ILE A 354 -7.14 -14.69 13.46
N GLN A 355 -6.42 -15.02 12.40
CA GLN A 355 -6.97 -15.81 11.29
C GLN A 355 -7.51 -17.15 11.80
N ARG A 356 -6.76 -17.84 12.66
CA ARG A 356 -7.21 -19.08 13.28
C ARG A 356 -8.42 -18.87 14.19
N ALA A 357 -8.42 -17.85 15.04
CA ALA A 357 -9.52 -17.55 15.96
C ALA A 357 -10.80 -17.12 15.21
N VAL A 358 -10.68 -16.23 14.22
CA VAL A 358 -11.78 -15.78 13.36
C VAL A 358 -12.34 -16.95 12.56
N ASN A 359 -11.50 -17.75 11.91
CA ASN A 359 -11.96 -18.94 11.19
C ASN A 359 -12.67 -19.93 12.11
N ARG A 360 -12.13 -20.15 13.32
CA ARG A 360 -12.76 -21.02 14.30
C ARG A 360 -14.10 -20.46 14.80
N SER A 361 -14.20 -19.16 15.02
CA SER A 361 -15.45 -18.47 15.37
C SER A 361 -16.49 -18.62 14.25
N LEU A 362 -16.11 -18.39 12.99
CA LEU A 362 -17.01 -18.53 11.83
C LEU A 362 -17.51 -19.97 11.63
N VAL A 363 -16.66 -20.98 11.84
CA VAL A 363 -17.01 -22.40 11.63
C VAL A 363 -17.77 -22.98 12.82
N GLU A 364 -17.19 -22.88 14.02
CA GLU A 364 -17.67 -23.57 15.22
C GLU A 364 -18.54 -22.69 16.15
N GLY A 365 -18.58 -21.37 15.90
CA GLY A 365 -19.29 -20.41 16.76
C GLY A 365 -18.66 -20.25 18.14
N ARG A 366 -17.35 -20.50 18.28
CA ARG A 366 -16.62 -20.46 19.56
C ARG A 366 -15.99 -19.09 19.83
N GLU A 367 -15.69 -18.84 21.12
CA GLU A 367 -14.95 -17.70 21.68
C GLU A 367 -15.70 -16.36 21.62
N GLU A 368 -15.88 -15.78 20.43
CA GLU A 368 -16.65 -14.54 20.22
C GLU A 368 -17.55 -14.68 18.99
N PRO A 369 -18.87 -14.50 19.10
CA PRO A 369 -19.78 -14.65 17.96
C PRO A 369 -19.58 -13.51 16.96
N TYR A 370 -19.39 -13.87 15.68
CA TYR A 370 -19.36 -12.92 14.57
C TYR A 370 -20.76 -12.73 14.00
N PHE A 371 -21.14 -11.47 13.77
CA PHE A 371 -22.45 -11.09 13.23
C PHE A 371 -22.26 -10.24 11.96
N GLU A 372 -22.89 -10.64 10.87
CA GLU A 372 -22.83 -9.95 9.58
C GLU A 372 -24.02 -9.02 9.34
N ASP A 373 -24.91 -8.87 10.31
CA ASP A 373 -26.19 -8.16 10.14
C ASP A 373 -26.00 -6.75 9.58
N GLU A 374 -25.03 -5.99 10.10
CA GLU A 374 -24.74 -4.62 9.63
C GLU A 374 -24.19 -4.61 8.19
N ALA A 375 -23.32 -5.57 7.85
CA ALA A 375 -22.74 -5.68 6.51
C ALA A 375 -23.80 -6.10 5.47
N ILE A 376 -24.61 -7.10 5.82
CA ILE A 376 -25.72 -7.58 4.99
C ILE A 376 -26.76 -6.47 4.82
N GLN A 377 -27.06 -5.69 5.86
CA GLN A 377 -28.02 -4.59 5.77
C GLN A 377 -27.52 -3.50 4.81
N LYS A 378 -26.27 -3.06 4.93
CA LYS A 378 -25.67 -2.08 3.99
C LYS A 378 -25.72 -2.56 2.54
N LEU A 379 -25.49 -3.86 2.31
CA LEU A 379 -25.59 -4.45 0.97
C LEU A 379 -27.04 -4.47 0.47
N CYS A 380 -28.01 -4.77 1.34
CA CYS A 380 -29.43 -4.72 1.01
C CYS A 380 -29.86 -3.29 0.63
N ASP A 381 -29.47 -2.29 1.43
CA ASP A 381 -29.78 -0.87 1.18
C ASP A 381 -29.21 -0.42 -0.18
N THR A 382 -27.97 -0.83 -0.49
CA THR A 382 -27.31 -0.52 -1.77
C THR A 382 -28.02 -1.20 -2.95
N ALA A 383 -28.43 -2.46 -2.77
CA ALA A 383 -29.15 -3.20 -3.80
C ALA A 383 -30.53 -2.61 -4.08
N GLU A 384 -31.25 -2.22 -3.03
CA GLU A 384 -32.55 -1.54 -3.12
C GLU A 384 -32.42 -0.21 -3.88
N ALA A 385 -31.41 0.61 -3.56
CA ALA A 385 -31.12 1.84 -4.28
C ALA A 385 -30.80 1.62 -5.78
N ALA A 386 -30.29 0.45 -6.15
CA ALA A 386 -30.02 0.06 -7.54
C ALA A 386 -31.20 -0.65 -8.23
N GLY A 387 -32.37 -0.74 -7.56
CA GLY A 387 -33.58 -1.39 -8.08
C GLY A 387 -33.60 -2.92 -7.97
N ALA A 388 -32.70 -3.52 -7.18
CA ALA A 388 -32.69 -4.95 -6.90
C ALA A 388 -33.49 -5.27 -5.62
N ASN A 389 -33.99 -6.53 -5.53
CA ASN A 389 -34.79 -6.97 -4.37
C ASN A 389 -33.90 -7.25 -3.14
N PRO A 390 -34.00 -6.48 -2.04
CA PRO A 390 -33.14 -6.62 -0.86
C PRO A 390 -33.34 -7.95 -0.12
N ASN A 391 -34.55 -8.50 -0.11
CA ASN A 391 -34.83 -9.81 0.53
C ASN A 391 -34.10 -10.95 -0.19
N ARG A 392 -34.00 -10.87 -1.53
CA ARG A 392 -33.23 -11.85 -2.33
C ARG A 392 -31.73 -11.75 -2.03
N ILE A 393 -31.22 -10.54 -1.77
CA ILE A 393 -29.83 -10.30 -1.38
C ILE A 393 -29.58 -10.84 0.03
N LYS A 394 -30.41 -10.47 1.01
CA LYS A 394 -30.32 -10.97 2.39
C LYS A 394 -30.25 -12.49 2.43
N LYS A 395 -31.22 -13.17 1.80
CA LYS A 395 -31.27 -14.64 1.74
C LYS A 395 -30.01 -15.29 1.14
N ARG A 396 -29.37 -14.64 0.16
CA ARG A 396 -28.16 -15.17 -0.50
C ARG A 396 -26.88 -14.99 0.32
N HIS A 397 -26.86 -14.03 1.23
CA HIS A 397 -25.68 -13.69 2.03
C HIS A 397 -25.79 -14.17 3.48
N THR A 398 -26.99 -14.59 3.94
CA THR A 398 -27.17 -15.27 5.22
C THR A 398 -26.72 -16.73 5.12
N VAL A 399 -25.45 -16.98 5.42
CA VAL A 399 -24.84 -18.32 5.44
C VAL A 399 -24.60 -18.86 6.85
N LEU A 400 -24.40 -17.98 7.83
CA LEU A 400 -24.32 -18.35 9.24
C LEU A 400 -25.72 -18.69 9.76
N SER A 401 -25.82 -19.77 10.53
CA SER A 401 -27.07 -20.23 11.12
C SER A 401 -26.90 -20.45 12.62
N ASN A 402 -28.01 -20.41 13.36
CA ASN A 402 -28.02 -20.68 14.80
C ASN A 402 -28.52 -22.10 15.14
N TRP A 403 -28.42 -23.05 14.20
CA TRP A 403 -28.99 -24.40 14.37
C TRP A 403 -28.35 -25.15 15.56
N SER A 404 -27.07 -24.92 15.83
CA SER A 404 -26.32 -25.53 16.94
C SER A 404 -26.40 -24.74 18.25
N GLY A 405 -27.26 -23.72 18.33
CA GLY A 405 -27.30 -22.76 19.45
C GLY A 405 -26.13 -21.76 19.44
N ARG A 406 -25.34 -21.73 18.37
CA ARG A 406 -24.27 -20.77 18.11
C ARG A 406 -24.40 -20.25 16.68
N ASN A 407 -24.19 -18.94 16.47
CA ASN A 407 -24.21 -18.36 15.13
C ASN A 407 -22.93 -18.72 14.37
N SER A 408 -22.99 -19.73 13.51
CA SER A 408 -21.81 -20.22 12.76
C SER A 408 -22.20 -20.95 11.46
N LEU A 409 -21.21 -21.32 10.65
CA LEU A 409 -21.42 -22.17 9.46
C LEU A 409 -21.83 -23.60 9.84
N GLY A 410 -21.41 -24.07 11.01
CA GLY A 410 -21.53 -25.47 11.44
C GLY A 410 -20.38 -26.32 10.89
N GLY A 411 -19.82 -27.20 11.72
CA GLY A 411 -18.69 -28.06 11.34
C GLY A 411 -17.62 -28.18 12.43
N ILE A 412 -16.47 -28.75 12.05
CA ILE A 412 -15.29 -28.90 12.90
C ILE A 412 -14.13 -28.14 12.24
N TYR A 413 -13.42 -27.32 13.01
CA TYR A 413 -12.19 -26.67 12.57
C TYR A 413 -10.97 -27.57 12.88
N PRO A 414 -9.97 -27.70 11.98
CA PRO A 414 -9.87 -27.08 10.65
C PRO A 414 -10.79 -27.74 9.62
N THR A 415 -11.26 -26.97 8.64
CA THR A 415 -12.13 -27.47 7.55
C THR A 415 -11.35 -28.07 6.37
N LEU A 416 -10.03 -27.89 6.37
CA LEU A 416 -9.11 -28.41 5.36
C LEU A 416 -8.20 -29.43 6.04
N GLU A 417 -7.98 -30.55 5.36
CA GLU A 417 -6.90 -31.47 5.70
C GLU A 417 -5.57 -30.81 5.32
N VAL A 418 -4.65 -30.76 6.28
CA VAL A 418 -3.27 -30.34 6.06
C VAL A 418 -2.46 -31.62 5.95
N PHE A 419 -1.87 -31.88 4.78
CA PHE A 419 -1.03 -33.06 4.58
C PHE A 419 0.36 -32.83 5.18
N ASP A 420 1.08 -33.90 5.50
CA ASP A 420 2.44 -33.77 6.06
C ASP A 420 3.39 -33.00 5.11
N ASP A 421 3.14 -33.03 3.80
CA ASP A 421 3.88 -32.25 2.79
C ASP A 421 3.55 -30.74 2.82
N ASP A 422 2.43 -30.34 3.43
CA ASP A 422 2.01 -28.94 3.58
C ASP A 422 2.69 -28.26 4.78
N VAL A 423 3.18 -29.05 5.76
CA VAL A 423 3.94 -28.55 6.90
C VAL A 423 5.42 -28.42 6.51
N GLN A 424 5.72 -27.41 5.70
CA GLN A 424 7.10 -26.92 5.59
C GLN A 424 7.41 -26.13 6.86
N ASP A 425 7.85 -26.81 7.92
CA ASP A 425 8.69 -26.15 8.91
C ASP A 425 9.88 -25.59 8.13
N HIS A 426 9.91 -24.27 7.94
CA HIS A 426 11.03 -23.61 7.28
C HIS A 426 12.26 -23.83 8.16
N ASP A 427 13.03 -24.87 7.86
CA ASP A 427 14.37 -25.03 8.38
C ASP A 427 15.19 -23.83 7.91
N GLU A 428 15.54 -22.94 8.84
CA GLU A 428 16.34 -21.74 8.56
C GLU A 428 17.85 -22.05 8.50
N SER A 429 18.25 -23.33 8.54
CA SER A 429 19.64 -23.74 8.37
C SER A 429 20.24 -23.25 7.04
N LEU A 430 21.56 -23.01 7.03
CA LEU A 430 22.29 -22.62 5.82
C LEU A 430 22.18 -23.67 4.70
N GLU A 431 22.01 -24.94 5.08
CA GLU A 431 21.83 -26.06 4.14
C GLU A 431 20.44 -26.04 3.50
N ALA A 432 19.38 -25.73 4.27
CA ALA A 432 18.02 -25.58 3.74
C ALA A 432 17.87 -24.33 2.86
N GLN A 433 18.55 -23.23 3.18
CA GLN A 433 18.59 -22.03 2.33
C GLN A 433 19.33 -22.30 1.00
N ALA A 434 20.43 -23.06 1.04
CA ALA A 434 21.14 -23.48 -0.16
C ALA A 434 20.30 -24.44 -1.03
N ALA A 435 19.56 -25.36 -0.39
CA ALA A 435 18.64 -26.27 -1.08
C ALA A 435 17.47 -25.50 -1.73
N LEU A 436 16.87 -24.54 -1.03
CA LEU A 436 15.82 -23.68 -1.57
C LEU A 436 16.32 -22.83 -2.74
N ALA A 437 17.52 -22.27 -2.64
CA ALA A 437 18.15 -21.53 -3.74
C ALA A 437 18.36 -22.43 -4.99
N ALA A 438 18.77 -23.69 -4.79
CA ALA A 438 18.89 -24.67 -5.86
C ALA A 438 17.53 -25.04 -6.46
N SER A 439 16.49 -25.20 -5.64
CA SER A 439 15.11 -25.47 -6.10
C SER A 439 14.52 -24.30 -6.88
N VAL A 440 14.75 -23.06 -6.43
CA VAL A 440 14.34 -21.84 -7.13
C VAL A 440 15.09 -21.70 -8.45
N ALA A 441 16.38 -21.98 -8.50
CA ALA A 441 17.15 -22.00 -9.75
C ALA A 441 16.58 -23.04 -10.73
N LYS A 442 16.21 -24.22 -10.26
CA LYS A 442 15.57 -25.28 -11.06
C LYS A 442 14.19 -24.87 -11.59
N ILE A 443 13.41 -24.15 -10.79
CA ILE A 443 12.12 -23.61 -11.21
C ILE A 443 12.33 -22.48 -12.24
N CYS A 444 13.30 -21.60 -12.03
CA CYS A 444 13.64 -20.56 -13.01
C CYS A 444 14.16 -21.15 -14.32
N GLU A 445 14.93 -22.24 -14.30
CA GLU A 445 15.33 -22.99 -15.51
C GLU A 445 14.12 -23.63 -16.19
N LYS A 446 13.19 -24.20 -15.41
CA LYS A 446 11.95 -24.80 -15.92
C LYS A 446 11.00 -23.75 -16.51
N ASP A 447 10.91 -22.57 -15.90
CA ASP A 447 10.11 -21.44 -16.37
C ASP A 447 10.75 -20.76 -17.59
N ALA A 448 12.08 -20.70 -17.64
CA ALA A 448 12.82 -20.29 -18.84
C ALA A 448 12.60 -21.28 -19.99
N ALA A 449 12.51 -22.59 -19.70
CA ALA A 449 12.17 -23.61 -20.69
C ALA A 449 10.68 -23.59 -21.09
N ALA A 450 9.77 -23.20 -20.19
CA ALA A 450 8.33 -23.10 -20.45
C ALA A 450 7.93 -21.83 -21.23
N ALA A 451 8.81 -20.84 -21.34
CA ALA A 451 8.56 -19.59 -22.08
C ALA A 451 8.45 -19.74 -23.62
N THR A 452 8.52 -20.96 -24.18
CA THR A 452 8.35 -21.17 -25.63
C THR A 452 7.51 -22.41 -25.95
N LYS A 453 6.20 -22.37 -25.68
CA LYS A 453 5.24 -23.25 -26.38
C LYS A 453 3.91 -22.54 -26.61
N VAL A 454 3.82 -21.84 -27.75
CA VAL A 454 2.54 -21.37 -28.30
C VAL A 454 1.92 -22.54 -29.03
N THR A 455 0.79 -23.05 -28.56
CA THR A 455 0.10 -24.15 -29.22
C THR A 455 -0.50 -23.69 -30.55
N LYS A 456 -0.49 -24.55 -31.57
CA LYS A 456 -0.92 -24.18 -32.93
C LYS A 456 -2.43 -23.94 -33.04
N TYR A 457 -3.23 -24.60 -32.20
CA TYR A 457 -4.69 -24.59 -32.28
C TYR A 457 -5.39 -24.47 -30.92
N PHE A 458 -6.66 -24.08 -30.97
CA PHE A 458 -7.55 -24.12 -29.81
C PHE A 458 -9.00 -24.46 -30.19
N ILE A 459 -9.73 -25.11 -29.29
CA ILE A 459 -11.11 -25.57 -29.47
C ILE A 459 -12.00 -24.87 -28.43
N THR A 460 -13.11 -24.27 -28.88
CA THR A 460 -14.09 -23.60 -28.01
C THR A 460 -15.34 -24.46 -27.85
N ILE A 461 -15.88 -24.59 -26.63
CA ILE A 461 -17.10 -25.37 -26.35
C ILE A 461 -18.28 -24.44 -26.02
N SER A 462 -19.40 -24.60 -26.73
CA SER A 462 -20.63 -23.82 -26.52
C SER A 462 -21.39 -24.26 -25.27
N ARG A 463 -21.67 -23.33 -24.34
CA ARG A 463 -22.47 -23.62 -23.13
C ARG A 463 -23.90 -24.11 -23.40
N ARG A 464 -24.51 -23.72 -24.53
CA ARG A 464 -25.93 -24.03 -24.82
C ARG A 464 -26.12 -25.29 -25.65
N SER A 465 -25.13 -25.64 -26.46
CA SER A 465 -25.24 -26.71 -27.45
C SER A 465 -24.13 -27.77 -27.37
N ALA A 466 -23.18 -27.62 -26.43
CA ALA A 466 -21.98 -28.46 -26.27
C ALA A 466 -21.09 -28.58 -27.53
N LEU A 467 -21.36 -27.78 -28.56
CA LEU A 467 -20.69 -27.87 -29.86
C LEU A 467 -19.25 -27.37 -29.74
N ARG A 468 -18.30 -28.22 -30.14
CA ARG A 468 -16.85 -27.99 -30.12
C ARG A 468 -16.42 -27.40 -31.46
N ARG A 469 -15.87 -26.20 -31.43
CA ARG A 469 -15.43 -25.49 -32.65
C ARG A 469 -13.92 -25.24 -32.64
N LEU A 470 -13.25 -25.64 -33.72
CA LEU A 470 -11.80 -25.54 -33.89
C LEU A 470 -11.37 -24.17 -34.46
N HIS A 471 -10.25 -23.64 -33.94
CA HIS A 471 -9.63 -22.38 -34.34
C HIS A 471 -8.09 -22.49 -34.42
N LEU A 472 -7.49 -21.63 -35.26
CA LEU A 472 -6.05 -21.38 -35.28
C LEU A 472 -5.67 -20.33 -34.24
N THR A 473 -4.51 -20.47 -33.63
CA THR A 473 -3.92 -19.44 -32.78
C THR A 473 -3.73 -18.14 -33.58
N GLY A 474 -4.32 -17.03 -33.10
CA GLY A 474 -4.44 -15.76 -33.83
C GLY A 474 -5.79 -15.52 -34.53
N CYS A 475 -6.79 -16.38 -34.33
CA CYS A 475 -8.18 -16.13 -34.74
C CYS A 475 -8.75 -14.85 -34.09
N PHE A 476 -9.68 -14.17 -34.76
CA PHE A 476 -10.38 -13.00 -34.20
C PHE A 476 -11.27 -13.37 -33.01
N VAL A 477 -11.66 -14.64 -32.89
CA VAL A 477 -12.34 -15.18 -31.72
C VAL A 477 -11.32 -15.28 -30.58
N LYS A 478 -11.47 -14.42 -29.57
CA LYS A 478 -10.57 -14.40 -28.42
C LYS A 478 -10.93 -15.53 -27.44
N PRO A 479 -9.98 -16.43 -27.11
CA PRO A 479 -10.18 -17.49 -26.12
C PRO A 479 -10.76 -16.99 -24.79
N ASP A 480 -10.27 -15.85 -24.31
CA ASP A 480 -10.68 -15.21 -23.04
C ASP A 480 -12.16 -14.81 -22.98
N ARG A 481 -12.86 -14.80 -24.13
CA ARG A 481 -14.28 -14.47 -24.24
C ARG A 481 -15.17 -15.70 -24.42
N CYS A 482 -14.58 -16.89 -24.46
CA CYS A 482 -15.29 -18.15 -24.60
C CYS A 482 -15.50 -18.80 -23.24
N CYS A 483 -16.54 -19.61 -23.14
CA CYS A 483 -16.97 -20.20 -21.88
C CYS A 483 -16.09 -21.35 -21.39
N GLU A 484 -15.48 -22.08 -22.33
CA GLU A 484 -14.53 -23.16 -22.12
C GLU A 484 -13.68 -23.31 -23.38
N VAL A 485 -12.36 -23.49 -23.20
CA VAL A 485 -11.38 -23.54 -24.28
C VAL A 485 -10.32 -24.61 -24.00
N LEU A 486 -10.00 -25.43 -25.00
CA LEU A 486 -8.94 -26.44 -24.97
C LEU A 486 -7.84 -26.06 -25.97
N PHE A 487 -6.58 -26.03 -25.54
CA PHE A 487 -5.43 -25.75 -26.41
C PHE A 487 -4.74 -27.05 -26.81
N VAL A 488 -4.49 -27.23 -28.11
CA VAL A 488 -3.95 -28.49 -28.66
C VAL A 488 -2.92 -28.21 -29.77
N ASP A 489 -1.88 -29.03 -29.83
CA ASP A 489 -0.82 -28.96 -30.85
C ASP A 489 -1.14 -29.82 -32.08
N GLU A 490 -1.80 -30.95 -31.85
CA GLU A 490 -2.26 -31.91 -32.87
C GLU A 490 -3.77 -32.12 -32.70
N ILE A 491 -4.47 -32.37 -33.82
CA ILE A 491 -5.93 -32.47 -33.83
C ILE A 491 -6.33 -33.72 -34.60
N SER A 492 -7.23 -34.49 -34.01
CA SER A 492 -7.98 -35.57 -34.65
C SER A 492 -9.37 -35.11 -35.10
N SER A 493 -9.99 -35.82 -36.04
CA SER A 493 -11.38 -35.56 -36.48
C SER A 493 -12.41 -35.64 -35.35
N ASP A 494 -12.07 -36.33 -34.26
CA ASP A 494 -12.99 -36.60 -33.15
C ASP A 494 -12.98 -35.48 -32.10
N ASP A 495 -12.01 -34.55 -32.18
CA ASP A 495 -11.78 -33.50 -31.19
C ASP A 495 -12.72 -32.30 -31.36
N PHE A 496 -13.30 -32.12 -32.55
CA PHE A 496 -14.14 -30.97 -32.88
C PHE A 496 -15.33 -31.34 -33.77
N ASP A 497 -16.44 -30.61 -33.63
CA ASP A 497 -17.66 -30.84 -34.40
C ASP A 497 -17.78 -29.89 -35.61
N SER A 498 -17.06 -28.76 -35.59
CA SER A 498 -16.98 -27.82 -36.72
C SER A 498 -15.70 -26.99 -36.71
N ILE A 499 -15.27 -26.51 -37.87
CA ILE A 499 -14.13 -25.56 -37.98
C ILE A 499 -14.69 -24.14 -38.12
N CYS A 500 -14.08 -23.18 -37.43
CA CYS A 500 -14.38 -21.77 -37.65
C CYS A 500 -14.20 -21.39 -39.13
N GLN A 501 -15.21 -20.80 -39.77
CA GLN A 501 -15.19 -20.51 -41.21
C GLN A 501 -14.02 -19.60 -41.64
N ALA A 502 -13.57 -18.70 -40.77
CA ALA A 502 -12.38 -17.89 -41.04
C ALA A 502 -11.09 -18.70 -40.95
N CYS A 503 -11.00 -19.62 -39.98
CA CYS A 503 -9.85 -20.52 -39.85
C CYS A 503 -9.86 -21.59 -40.95
N LYS A 504 -11.03 -22.08 -41.37
CA LYS A 504 -11.19 -23.12 -42.41
C LYS A 504 -10.53 -22.69 -43.73
N ARG A 505 -10.76 -21.45 -44.18
CA ARG A 505 -10.11 -20.90 -45.37
C ARG A 505 -8.58 -20.87 -45.23
N LYS A 506 -8.08 -20.43 -44.08
CA LYS A 506 -6.64 -20.33 -43.80
C LYS A 506 -5.97 -21.70 -43.71
N MET A 507 -6.64 -22.69 -43.11
CA MET A 507 -6.18 -24.07 -43.03
C MET A 507 -6.15 -24.76 -44.41
N LEU A 508 -7.14 -24.50 -45.27
CA LEU A 508 -7.18 -25.05 -46.64
C LEU A 508 -6.09 -24.46 -47.55
N LEU A 509 -5.78 -23.17 -47.39
CA LEU A 509 -4.66 -22.49 -48.05
C LEU A 509 -3.30 -23.10 -47.65
N GLU A 510 -3.10 -23.42 -46.38
CA GLU A 510 -1.87 -24.08 -45.90
C GLU A 510 -1.71 -25.52 -46.43
N CYS A 511 -2.81 -26.20 -46.79
CA CYS A 511 -2.81 -27.54 -47.38
C CYS A 511 -2.81 -27.55 -48.93
N GLY A 512 -2.68 -26.41 -49.59
CA GLY A 512 -2.54 -26.31 -51.05
C GLY A 512 -3.80 -26.71 -51.85
N ARG A 513 -5.00 -26.55 -51.29
CA ARG A 513 -6.28 -26.80 -51.99
C ARG A 513 -7.05 -25.49 -52.14
N ASP A 514 -7.07 -24.94 -53.35
CA ASP A 514 -7.87 -23.77 -53.72
C ASP A 514 -9.36 -24.09 -53.69
N ASP A 515 -10.17 -23.22 -53.08
CA ASP A 515 -11.62 -23.23 -53.19
C ASP A 515 -12.04 -22.04 -54.08
N GLY A 516 -12.66 -22.36 -55.21
CA GLY A 516 -13.20 -21.39 -56.16
C GLY A 516 -14.26 -20.53 -55.49
N GLY A 517 -14.06 -19.22 -55.53
CA GLY A 517 -14.82 -18.27 -54.74
C GLY A 517 -16.28 -18.12 -55.15
N GLU A 518 -17.06 -17.59 -54.22
CA GLU A 518 -18.13 -16.64 -54.52
C GLU A 518 -18.07 -15.47 -53.52
N THR A 519 -17.88 -14.27 -54.07
CA THR A 519 -17.99 -12.98 -53.40
C THR A 519 -19.40 -12.42 -53.60
N SER A 520 -20.05 -11.91 -52.55
CA SER A 520 -21.16 -10.96 -52.67
C SER A 520 -21.28 -10.06 -51.43
N SER A 521 -20.63 -8.90 -51.53
CA SER A 521 -21.08 -7.52 -51.26
C SER A 521 -22.07 -7.15 -50.13
N THR A 522 -21.57 -6.18 -49.34
CA THR A 522 -22.17 -4.90 -48.90
C THR A 522 -23.17 -4.79 -47.74
N ALA A 523 -22.91 -3.74 -46.96
CA ALA A 523 -23.54 -3.28 -45.73
C ALA A 523 -24.92 -2.64 -45.93
N SER A 524 -25.70 -2.55 -44.85
CA SER A 524 -26.47 -1.35 -44.49
C SER A 524 -26.97 -1.41 -43.04
N SER A 525 -26.83 -0.28 -42.36
CA SER A 525 -27.34 0.03 -41.02
C SER A 525 -28.63 0.85 -41.15
N SER A 526 -29.70 0.54 -40.40
CA SER A 526 -30.65 1.54 -39.85
C SER A 526 -31.78 0.92 -39.02
N SER A 527 -31.78 1.27 -37.72
CA SER A 527 -32.87 1.76 -36.85
C SER A 527 -34.35 1.34 -37.01
N THR A 528 -34.90 0.81 -35.91
CA THR A 528 -36.23 1.02 -35.28
C THR A 528 -37.45 1.48 -36.12
N ALA A 529 -38.55 0.71 -36.08
CA ALA A 529 -39.81 1.01 -35.36
C ALA A 529 -40.98 0.09 -35.80
N SER A 530 -41.83 -0.31 -34.82
CA SER A 530 -43.28 -0.64 -34.85
C SER A 530 -43.93 -1.06 -36.19
N GLY A 531 -44.73 -2.13 -36.32
CA GLY A 531 -45.75 -2.68 -35.44
C GLY A 531 -47.07 -2.80 -36.22
N GLY A 532 -47.74 -3.96 -36.15
CA GLY A 532 -49.18 -4.11 -36.45
C GLY A 532 -49.59 -4.66 -37.83
N GLY A 533 -50.19 -5.85 -37.80
CA GLY A 533 -51.47 -6.15 -38.47
C GLY A 533 -51.46 -6.54 -39.97
N PRO A 534 -52.04 -7.69 -40.35
CA PRO A 534 -52.23 -8.10 -41.73
C PRO A 534 -53.52 -7.50 -42.31
N ASP A 535 -53.61 -7.34 -43.64
CA ASP A 535 -54.77 -7.81 -44.43
C ASP A 535 -54.64 -7.53 -45.94
N GLU A 536 -55.22 -8.48 -46.68
CA GLU A 536 -55.81 -8.44 -48.02
C GLU A 536 -54.97 -8.42 -49.33
N VAL A 537 -55.21 -9.51 -50.07
CA VAL A 537 -54.99 -9.88 -51.48
C VAL A 537 -56.19 -9.37 -52.32
N PRO A 538 -56.31 -9.44 -53.67
CA PRO A 538 -55.36 -9.56 -54.80
C PRO A 538 -55.54 -8.47 -55.89
N SER A 539 -54.56 -8.38 -56.82
CA SER A 539 -54.75 -8.58 -58.27
C SER A 539 -53.40 -8.80 -58.94
#